data_AF-A0A7X2SZA6-F1
#
_entry.id   AF-A0A7X2SZA6-F1
#
_cell.length_a   1.000
_cell.length_b   1.000
_cell.length_c   1.000
_cell.angle_alpha   90.00
_cell.angle_beta   90.00
_cell.angle_gamma   90.00
#
_symmetry.space_group_name_H-M   'P 1'
#
loop_
_entity.id
_entity.type
_entity.pdbx_description
1 polymer ?
#
loop_
_entity_poly.entity_id
_entity_poly.type
_entity_poly.pdbx_seq_one_letter_code
_entity_poly.pdbx_strand_id
1 'polypeptide(L)' 'AMLINTDRSDARVSAALQQAINFRADASIILSGMPDSGITRLCYKHGQHLVLINRDESLPGTLSINLDSRPAAEMAVN' A
#
# COMPACT_ATOMS: atom_id res chain seq x y z
N ALA A 1 -5.84 -5.52 -15.19
CA ALA A 1 -5.61 -4.99 -13.83
C ALA A 1 -5.93 -6.08 -12.82
N MET A 2 -5.29 -6.06 -11.66
CA MET A 2 -5.45 -7.08 -10.61
C MET A 2 -5.71 -6.35 -9.29
N LEU A 3 -6.66 -6.87 -8.51
CA LEU A 3 -7.05 -6.34 -7.22
C LEU A 3 -6.86 -7.43 -6.17
N ILE A 4 -6.13 -7.11 -5.10
CA ILE A 4 -5.89 -8.02 -3.99
C ILE A 4 -6.58 -7.43 -2.78
N ASN A 5 -7.54 -8.17 -2.24
CA ASN A 5 -8.13 -7.85 -0.95
C ASN A 5 -7.27 -8.47 0.15
N THR A 6 -6.90 -7.64 1.11
CA THR A 6 -5.92 -7.92 2.15
C THR A 6 -6.55 -8.05 3.55
N ASP A 7 -7.83 -8.42 3.62
CA ASP A 7 -8.54 -8.77 4.86
C ASP A 7 -7.79 -9.87 5.68
N ARG A 8 -8.17 -10.02 6.97
CA ARG A 8 -7.56 -10.71 8.13
C ARG A 8 -6.91 -12.10 7.96
N SER A 9 -6.79 -12.65 6.75
CA SER A 9 -6.05 -13.89 6.50
C SER A 9 -4.69 -13.62 5.82
N ASP A 10 -3.65 -13.50 6.64
CA ASP A 10 -2.26 -13.29 6.22
C ASP A 10 -1.77 -14.28 5.14
N ALA A 11 -2.32 -15.51 5.16
CA ALA A 11 -2.00 -16.56 4.19
C ALA A 11 -2.53 -16.29 2.77
N ARG A 12 -3.74 -15.73 2.63
CA ARG A 12 -4.31 -15.40 1.30
C ARG A 12 -3.64 -14.16 0.72
N VAL A 13 -3.28 -13.21 1.57
CA VAL A 13 -2.54 -12.01 1.18
C VAL A 13 -1.19 -12.39 0.59
N SER A 14 -0.41 -13.22 1.29
CA SER A 14 0.93 -13.62 0.83
C SER A 14 0.91 -14.36 -0.51
N ALA A 15 -0.06 -15.27 -0.72
CA ALA A 15 -0.19 -16.01 -1.98
C ALA A 15 -0.63 -15.12 -3.14
N ALA A 16 -1.62 -14.25 -2.93
CA ALA A 16 -2.05 -13.27 -3.93
C ALA A 16 -0.91 -12.29 -4.27
N LEU A 17 -0.07 -11.95 -3.29
CA LEU A 17 1.07 -11.06 -3.51
C LEU A 17 2.20 -11.71 -4.30
N GLN A 18 2.50 -12.98 -4.04
CA GLN A 18 3.41 -13.76 -4.87
C GLN A 18 2.92 -13.79 -6.31
N GLN A 19 1.61 -13.96 -6.52
CA GLN A 19 1.01 -13.85 -7.84
C GLN A 19 1.18 -12.44 -8.44
N ALA A 20 1.10 -11.39 -7.61
CA ALA A 20 1.30 -10.00 -8.04
C ALA A 20 2.72 -9.61 -8.41
N ILE A 21 3.71 -10.29 -7.83
CA ILE A 21 5.13 -10.07 -8.15
C ILE A 21 5.50 -10.83 -9.42
N ASN A 22 4.96 -12.03 -9.59
CA ASN A 22 5.08 -12.80 -10.83
C ASN A 22 4.35 -12.12 -11.99
N PHE A 23 3.30 -11.37 -11.67
CA PHE A 23 2.69 -10.41 -12.57
C PHE A 23 3.64 -9.20 -12.70
N ARG A 24 4.30 -9.05 -13.85
CA ARG A 24 5.31 -8.01 -14.11
C ARG A 24 4.69 -6.62 -14.23
N ALA A 25 4.01 -6.15 -13.19
CA ALA A 25 3.34 -4.87 -13.14
C ALA A 25 4.36 -3.72 -13.18
N ASP A 26 4.08 -2.72 -14.01
CA ASP A 26 4.88 -1.50 -14.07
C ASP A 26 4.63 -0.57 -12.88
N ALA A 27 3.46 -0.71 -12.22
CA ALA A 27 3.06 0.07 -11.07
C ALA A 27 2.11 -0.69 -10.13
N SER A 28 2.16 -0.33 -8.85
CA SER A 28 1.30 -0.87 -7.77
C SER A 28 0.69 0.27 -6.95
N ILE A 29 -0.61 0.17 -6.69
CA ILE A 29 -1.36 1.09 -5.81
C ILE A 29 -1.64 0.35 -4.51
N ILE A 30 -1.15 0.89 -3.39
CA ILE A 30 -1.28 0.28 -2.07
C ILE A 30 -2.11 1.22 -1.20
N LEU A 31 -3.25 0.73 -0.73
CA LEU A 31 -4.15 1.48 0.13
C LEU A 31 -3.88 1.19 1.61
N SER A 32 -4.26 2.14 2.45
CA SER A 32 -4.31 2.00 3.91
C SER A 32 -5.19 0.83 4.33
N GLY A 33 -4.77 0.15 5.40
CA GLY A 33 -5.29 -1.14 5.83
C GLY A 33 -4.17 -2.18 5.82
N MET A 34 -4.43 -3.37 6.38
CA MET A 34 -3.64 -4.55 5.98
C MET A 34 -3.62 -4.54 4.46
N PRO A 35 -2.46 -4.64 3.79
CA PRO A 35 -1.31 -5.43 4.20
C PRO A 35 -0.25 -4.70 5.05
N ASP A 36 0.54 -5.51 5.75
CA ASP A 36 1.77 -5.07 6.42
C ASP A 36 2.75 -4.38 5.46
N SER A 37 3.55 -3.48 6.02
CA SER A 37 4.65 -2.74 5.41
C SER A 37 5.63 -3.60 4.57
N GLY A 38 5.77 -4.89 4.87
CA GLY A 38 6.60 -5.82 4.09
C GLY A 38 6.19 -5.89 2.61
N ILE A 39 4.92 -5.69 2.30
CA ILE A 39 4.37 -5.73 0.94
C ILE A 39 4.83 -4.52 0.14
N THR A 40 4.70 -3.33 0.71
CA THR A 40 5.21 -2.08 0.14
C THR A 40 6.69 -2.22 -0.19
N ARG A 41 7.48 -2.79 0.73
CA ARG A 41 8.93 -2.99 0.55
C ARG A 41 9.26 -4.00 -0.55
N LEU A 42 8.43 -5.03 -0.72
CA LEU A 42 8.64 -6.06 -1.73
C LEU A 42 8.38 -5.52 -3.13
N CYS A 43 7.23 -4.87 -3.36
CA CYS A 43 6.93 -4.19 -4.63
C CYS A 43 8.01 -3.16 -4.99
N TYR A 44 8.50 -2.41 -4.00
CA TYR A 44 9.60 -1.46 -4.16
C TYR A 44 10.90 -2.14 -4.64
N LYS A 45 11.29 -3.25 -4.02
CA LYS A 45 12.49 -4.02 -4.41
C LYS A 45 12.40 -4.59 -5.83
N HIS A 46 11.20 -4.87 -6.30
CA HIS A 46 10.97 -5.34 -7.66
C HIS A 46 10.96 -4.21 -8.71
N GLY A 47 11.25 -2.96 -8.30
CA GLY A 47 11.36 -1.82 -9.22
C GLY A 47 10.01 -1.28 -9.70
N GLN A 48 8.92 -1.63 -9.02
CA GLN A 48 7.58 -1.15 -9.38
C GLN A 48 7.43 0.31 -8.95
N HIS A 49 6.76 1.13 -9.77
CA HIS A 49 6.32 2.45 -9.34
C HIS A 49 5.21 2.30 -8.30
N LEU A 50 5.34 2.96 -7.15
CA LEU A 50 4.36 2.84 -6.07
C LEU A 50 3.55 4.12 -5.90
N VAL A 51 2.24 3.94 -5.79
CA VAL A 51 1.31 4.95 -5.27
C VAL A 51 0.79 4.47 -3.93
N LEU A 52 1.02 5.24 -2.88
CA LEU A 52 0.65 4.93 -1.50
C LEU A 52 -0.51 5.84 -1.08
N ILE A 53 -1.63 5.27 -0.64
CA ILE A 53 -2.83 6.02 -0.25
C ILE A 53 -3.11 5.83 1.24
N ASN A 54 -3.15 6.93 2.00
CA ASN A 54 -3.36 6.94 3.47
C ASN A 54 -2.33 6.05 4.22
N ARG A 55 -1.09 6.08 3.76
CA ARG A 55 0.02 5.29 4.30
C ARG A 55 1.15 6.21 4.73
N ASP A 56 1.78 5.84 5.84
CA ASP A 56 2.85 6.63 6.46
C ASP A 56 4.25 6.22 5.97
N GLU A 57 4.35 5.16 5.16
CA GLU A 57 5.63 4.76 4.56
C GLU A 57 6.17 5.84 3.61
N SER A 58 7.44 6.20 3.80
CA SER A 58 8.16 7.10 2.91
C SER A 58 9.31 6.36 2.23
N LEU A 59 9.12 6.00 0.96
CA LEU A 59 10.15 5.38 0.12
C LEU A 59 10.51 6.32 -1.04
N PRO A 60 11.80 6.42 -1.42
CA PRO A 60 12.22 7.26 -2.53
C PRO A 60 11.50 6.92 -3.84
N GLY A 61 11.00 7.94 -4.56
CA GLY A 61 10.33 7.76 -5.85
C GLY A 61 8.89 7.24 -5.77
N THR A 62 8.32 7.12 -4.56
CA THR A 62 6.91 6.79 -4.39
C THR A 62 6.03 8.03 -4.40
N LEU A 63 4.82 7.90 -4.93
CA LEU A 63 3.80 8.94 -4.87
C LEU A 63 2.91 8.69 -3.65
N SER A 64 2.85 9.63 -2.71
CA SER A 64 2.00 9.53 -1.54
C SER A 64 0.77 10.42 -1.67
N ILE A 65 -0.41 9.85 -1.46
CA ILE A 65 -1.70 10.54 -1.44
C ILE A 65 -2.28 10.35 -0.03
N ASN A 66 -2.15 11.39 0.80
CA ASN A 66 -2.61 11.38 2.18
C ASN A 66 -3.50 12.59 2.43
N LEU A 67 -4.51 12.42 3.27
CA LEU A 67 -5.30 13.53 3.80
C LEU A 67 -4.55 14.19 4.95
N ASP A 68 -4.55 15.54 5.00
CA ASP A 68 -4.13 16.23 6.22
C ASP A 68 -5.16 15.93 7.30
N SER A 69 -4.78 15.04 8.21
CA SER A 69 -5.66 14.53 9.26
C SER A 69 -5.72 15.50 10.45
N ARG A 70 -4.81 16.49 10.52
CA ARG A 70 -4.73 17.42 11.66
C ARG A 70 -5.97 18.31 11.78
N PRO A 71 -6.45 18.97 10.71
CA PRO A 71 -7.66 19.80 10.81
C PRO A 71 -8.90 19.00 11.20
N ALA A 72 -9.02 17.76 10.71
CA ALA A 72 -10.12 16.87 11.06
C ALA A 72 -10.07 16.44 12.53
N ALA A 73 -8.87 16.12 13.04
CA ALA A 73 -8.67 15.78 14.45
C ALA A 73 -8.96 16.98 15.37
N GLU A 74 -8.49 18.18 15.02
CA GLU A 74 -8.76 19.41 15.76
C GLU A 74 -10.26 19.72 15.81
N MET A 75 -10.99 19.51 14.71
CA MET A 75 -12.44 19.68 14.66
C MET A 75 -13.19 18.68 15.56
N ALA A 76 -12.71 17.44 15.65
CA ALA A 76 -13.40 16.36 16.38
C ALA A 76 -13.31 16.51 17.92
N VAL A 77 -12.34 17.27 18.42
CA VAL A 77 -12.14 17.51 19.85
C VAL A 77 -12.68 18.86 20.35
N ASN A 78 -13.19 19.69 19.44
CA ASN A 78 -13.93 20.93 19.75
C ASN A 78 -15.41 20.64 19.97
#